data_AF-A0A7S2R332-F1
#
_entry.id   AF-A0A7S2R332-F1
#
_cell.length_a   1.000
_cell.length_b   1.000
_cell.length_c   1.000
_cell.angle_alpha   90.00
_cell.angle_beta   90.00
_cell.angle_gamma   90.00
#
_symmetry.space_group_name_H-M   'P 1'
#
loop_
_entity.id
_entity.type
_entity.pdbx_description
1 polymer ?
#
loop_
_entity_poly.entity_id
_entity_poly.type
_entity_poly.pdbx_seq_one_letter_code
_entity_poly.pdbx_strand_id
1 'polypeptide(L)'
;SLFMGMILVLYWNSKSCCKNGGFLSIRAVSAESFESSEEEVIVDDHDNYDDSVEDDAMMDEMLEKEALEEALEEEELLLLEEERRREAAFEADLERKDEQQRKALLKQKAKDGKIVKRILKAQGKHYRVLGLRNNNISFKSLVLPDGWKVGPYVFWQITPSHIKKAYRTMAKRVHPDKNRDGRAAQAFRLVEESATQLLDDNYRVEYNGQLKQRRQEQIATVQKHMQQTYSKIKSSTQFIFTF
;
A
#
# COMPACT_ATOMS: atom_id res chain seq x y z
N SER A 1 34.22 46.36 -25.79
CA SER A 1 33.79 44.94 -25.70
C SER A 1 34.30 44.31 -24.43
N LEU A 2 33.47 44.26 -23.39
CA LEU A 2 33.67 43.45 -22.18
C LEU A 2 32.29 43.38 -21.49
N PHE A 3 31.48 42.39 -21.86
CA PHE A 3 30.20 42.13 -21.19
C PHE A 3 30.47 41.30 -19.94
N MET A 4 30.26 41.93 -18.78
CA MET A 4 30.32 41.31 -17.46
C MET A 4 29.27 40.20 -17.35
N GLY A 5 29.73 39.01 -16.97
CA GLY A 5 28.92 37.84 -16.68
C GLY A 5 28.02 38.05 -15.46
N MET A 6 26.71 37.95 -15.68
CA MET A 6 25.69 37.94 -14.66
C MET A 6 25.56 36.51 -14.12
N ILE A 7 26.23 36.24 -12.98
CA ILE A 7 26.10 34.98 -12.24
C ILE A 7 24.75 35.01 -11.52
N LEU A 8 23.79 34.24 -12.02
CA LEU A 8 22.49 34.02 -11.40
C LEU A 8 22.67 33.05 -10.22
N VAL A 9 22.78 33.59 -9.00
CA VAL A 9 22.74 32.81 -7.75
C VAL A 9 21.28 32.45 -7.48
N LEU A 10 20.89 31.20 -7.81
CA LEU A 10 19.59 30.66 -7.43
C LEU A 10 19.61 30.33 -5.93
N TYR A 11 18.90 31.15 -5.18
CA TYR A 11 18.64 31.04 -3.75
C TYR A 11 17.77 29.81 -3.47
N TRP A 12 18.31 28.83 -2.72
CA TRP A 12 17.58 27.65 -2.28
C TRP A 12 16.91 27.95 -0.93
N ASN A 13 15.64 28.34 -0.97
CA ASN A 13 14.83 28.55 0.23
C ASN A 13 13.86 27.36 0.38
N SER A 14 14.18 26.42 1.27
CA SER A 14 13.32 25.27 1.58
C SER A 14 13.16 25.13 3.09
N LYS A 15 12.23 25.89 3.65
CA LYS A 15 11.56 25.59 4.92
C LYS A 15 10.09 25.98 4.82
N SER A 16 9.24 24.98 4.60
CA SER A 16 7.82 25.06 4.92
C SER A 16 7.37 23.66 5.31
N CYS A 17 7.46 23.39 6.61
CA CYS A 17 6.83 22.25 7.26
C CYS A 17 5.33 22.54 7.37
N CYS A 18 4.53 22.04 6.43
CA CYS A 18 3.09 21.94 6.62
C CYS A 18 2.79 20.79 7.59
N LYS A 19 2.49 21.16 8.84
CA LYS A 19 1.52 20.44 9.67
C LYS A 19 0.19 20.53 8.93
N ASN A 20 -0.42 19.40 8.58
CA ASN A 20 -1.87 19.29 8.40
C ASN A 20 -2.24 17.83 8.65
N GLY A 21 -2.88 17.61 9.81
CA GLY A 21 -3.65 16.41 10.08
C GLY A 21 -4.85 16.40 9.14
N GLY A 22 -4.82 15.47 8.18
CA GLY A 22 -5.98 15.13 7.38
C GLY A 22 -6.90 14.26 8.22
N PHE A 23 -7.89 14.92 8.83
CA PHE A 23 -9.10 14.31 9.35
C PHE A 23 -9.74 13.45 8.25
N LEU A 24 -10.09 12.20 8.60
CA LEU A 24 -10.72 11.26 7.69
C LEU A 24 -12.04 11.83 7.18
N SER A 25 -12.09 12.17 5.88
CA SER A 25 -13.34 12.38 5.18
C SER A 25 -13.94 11.01 4.91
N ILE A 26 -14.93 10.66 5.73
CA ILE A 26 -15.86 9.55 5.49
C ILE A 26 -16.52 9.84 4.15
N ARG A 27 -16.22 9.00 3.17
CA ARG A 27 -16.80 9.06 1.83
C ARG A 27 -18.18 8.43 1.95
N ALA A 28 -19.21 9.26 1.87
CA ALA A 28 -20.58 8.80 1.69
C ALA A 28 -20.63 7.87 0.47
N VAL A 29 -20.99 6.62 0.71
CA VAL A 29 -21.32 5.66 -0.34
C VAL A 29 -22.69 6.07 -0.84
N SER A 30 -22.74 6.60 -2.05
CA SER A 30 -24.00 6.82 -2.76
C SER A 30 -24.65 5.46 -2.98
N ALA A 31 -25.85 5.30 -2.43
CA ALA A 31 -26.73 4.19 -2.73
C ALA A 31 -27.04 4.23 -4.24
N GLU A 32 -26.52 3.23 -4.96
CA GLU A 32 -26.96 2.96 -6.32
C GLU A 32 -28.33 2.29 -6.24
N SER A 33 -29.29 2.96 -6.85
CA SER A 33 -30.65 2.50 -7.07
C SER A 33 -30.61 1.22 -7.89
N PHE A 34 -30.89 0.09 -7.26
CA PHE A 34 -31.10 -1.19 -7.92
C PHE A 34 -32.52 -1.20 -8.50
N GLU A 35 -32.61 -0.99 -9.82
CA GLU A 35 -33.83 -1.09 -10.61
C GLU A 35 -34.23 -2.56 -10.70
N SER A 36 -35.17 -2.96 -9.83
CA SER A 36 -35.81 -4.27 -9.84
C SER A 36 -36.75 -4.38 -11.03
N SER A 37 -36.43 -5.29 -11.94
CA SER A 37 -37.35 -5.76 -12.98
C SER A 37 -38.40 -6.68 -12.34
N GLU A 38 -39.67 -6.33 -12.50
CA GLU A 38 -40.84 -7.12 -12.11
C GLU A 38 -40.85 -8.45 -12.89
N GLU A 39 -40.65 -9.55 -12.18
CA GLU A 39 -40.82 -10.91 -12.70
C GLU A 39 -42.18 -11.44 -12.19
N GLU A 40 -43.02 -11.91 -13.13
CA GLU A 40 -44.38 -12.37 -12.87
C GLU A 40 -44.42 -13.52 -11.86
N VAL A 41 -45.17 -13.29 -10.78
CA VAL A 41 -45.43 -14.24 -9.71
C VAL A 41 -46.43 -15.29 -10.20
N ILE A 42 -45.94 -16.51 -10.42
CA ILE A 42 -46.77 -17.72 -10.46
C ILE A 42 -47.08 -18.07 -9.00
N VAL A 43 -48.36 -18.01 -8.64
CA VAL A 43 -48.88 -18.40 -7.32
C VAL A 43 -48.98 -19.93 -7.30
N ASP A 44 -47.87 -20.57 -6.96
CA ASP A 44 -47.87 -21.99 -6.57
C ASP A 44 -48.20 -22.10 -5.07
N ASP A 45 -48.98 -23.12 -4.75
CA ASP A 45 -49.72 -23.30 -3.52
C ASP A 45 -48.88 -23.17 -2.23
N HIS A 46 -49.49 -22.49 -1.27
CA HIS A 46 -48.97 -22.14 0.06
C HIS A 46 -48.67 -23.40 0.90
N ASP A 47 -47.46 -23.94 0.75
CA ASP A 47 -46.90 -24.87 1.73
C ASP A 47 -46.51 -24.09 2.99
N ASN A 48 -47.09 -24.53 4.10
CA ASN A 48 -46.89 -24.06 5.46
C ASN A 48 -45.43 -24.34 5.88
N TYR A 49 -44.50 -23.47 5.48
CA TYR A 49 -43.11 -23.50 5.93
C TYR A 49 -43.08 -23.19 7.43
N ASP A 50 -42.67 -24.19 8.20
CA ASP A 50 -42.48 -24.13 9.64
C ASP A 50 -41.29 -23.19 9.93
N ASP A 51 -41.62 -21.94 10.28
CA ASP A 51 -40.74 -20.79 10.58
C ASP A 51 -39.78 -21.02 11.77
N SER A 52 -39.75 -22.23 12.34
CA SER A 52 -38.95 -22.56 13.53
C SER A 52 -37.56 -23.17 13.22
N VAL A 53 -37.27 -23.51 11.96
CA VAL A 53 -35.98 -24.15 11.58
C VAL A 53 -34.90 -23.14 11.18
N GLU A 54 -35.28 -21.92 10.76
CA GLU A 54 -34.32 -20.88 10.38
C GLU A 54 -33.62 -20.26 11.61
N ASP A 55 -34.31 -20.22 12.75
CA ASP A 55 -33.75 -19.70 14.00
C ASP A 55 -32.57 -20.55 14.51
N ASP A 56 -32.65 -21.88 14.39
CA ASP A 56 -31.58 -22.79 14.85
C ASP A 56 -30.30 -22.65 14.00
N ALA A 57 -30.45 -22.53 12.67
CA ALA A 57 -29.30 -22.37 11.77
C ALA A 57 -28.60 -21.01 11.94
N MET A 58 -29.36 -19.94 12.23
CA MET A 58 -28.80 -18.61 12.47
C MET A 58 -28.04 -18.55 13.81
N MET A 59 -28.52 -19.28 14.82
CA MET A 59 -27.82 -19.40 16.10
C MET A 59 -26.48 -20.13 15.97
N ASP A 60 -26.41 -21.21 15.18
CA ASP A 60 -25.16 -21.93 14.93
C ASP A 60 -24.13 -21.06 14.19
N GLU A 61 -24.53 -20.33 13.15
CA GLU A 61 -23.62 -19.43 12.41
C GLU A 61 -23.11 -18.28 13.31
N MET A 62 -23.95 -17.78 14.23
CA MET A 62 -23.57 -16.75 15.18
C MET A 62 -22.53 -17.26 16.19
N LEU A 63 -22.74 -18.46 16.72
CA LEU A 63 -21.80 -19.12 17.64
C LEU A 63 -20.45 -19.41 16.98
N GLU A 64 -20.45 -19.85 15.71
CA GLU A 64 -19.20 -20.06 14.97
C GLU A 64 -18.43 -18.75 14.74
N LYS A 65 -19.13 -17.66 14.43
CA LYS A 65 -18.52 -16.33 14.27
C LYS A 65 -17.94 -15.81 15.58
N GLU A 66 -18.66 -15.96 16.69
CA GLU A 66 -18.20 -15.57 18.03
C GLU A 66 -16.96 -16.36 18.42
N ALA A 67 -16.96 -17.68 18.24
CA ALA A 67 -15.79 -18.52 18.51
C ALA A 67 -14.56 -18.15 17.67
N LEU A 68 -14.77 -17.71 16.42
CA LEU A 68 -13.70 -17.23 15.55
C LEU A 68 -13.17 -15.86 16.00
N GLU A 69 -14.05 -14.96 16.43
CA GLU A 69 -13.67 -13.65 16.95
C GLU A 69 -12.88 -13.78 18.26
N GLU A 70 -13.36 -14.60 19.20
CA GLU A 70 -12.64 -14.91 20.45
C GLU A 70 -11.24 -15.49 20.16
N ALA A 71 -11.13 -16.43 19.20
CA ALA A 71 -9.85 -17.00 18.83
C ALA A 71 -8.88 -15.96 18.22
N LEU A 72 -9.40 -15.00 17.45
CA LEU A 72 -8.60 -13.90 16.90
C LEU A 72 -8.14 -12.94 18.02
N GLU A 73 -9.04 -12.59 18.94
CA GLU A 73 -8.71 -11.72 20.08
C GLU A 73 -7.65 -12.35 20.99
N GLU A 74 -7.78 -13.64 21.30
CA GLU A 74 -6.77 -14.39 22.06
C GLU A 74 -5.41 -14.39 21.35
N GLU A 75 -5.39 -14.59 20.03
CA GLU A 75 -4.15 -14.52 19.24
C GLU A 75 -3.51 -13.12 19.32
N GLU A 76 -4.31 -12.05 19.20
CA GLU A 76 -3.83 -10.67 19.30
C GLU A 76 -3.25 -10.36 20.69
N LEU A 77 -3.90 -10.82 21.76
CA LEU A 77 -3.41 -10.66 23.13
C LEU A 77 -2.07 -11.37 23.35
N LEU A 78 -1.94 -12.60 22.85
CA LEU A 78 -0.69 -13.36 22.92
C LEU A 78 0.44 -12.64 22.18
N LEU A 79 0.17 -12.09 20.99
CA LEU A 79 1.13 -11.30 20.24
C LEU A 79 1.57 -10.05 21.03
N LEU A 80 0.64 -9.33 21.65
CA LEU A 80 0.93 -8.15 22.45
C LEU A 80 1.76 -8.48 23.71
N GLU A 81 1.48 -9.60 24.37
CA GLU A 81 2.27 -10.05 25.51
C GLU A 81 3.70 -10.43 25.09
N GLU A 82 3.87 -11.11 23.96
CA GLU A 82 5.19 -11.39 23.41
C GLU A 82 5.97 -10.12 23.08
N GLU A 83 5.31 -9.11 22.51
CA GLU A 83 5.92 -7.80 22.24
C GLU A 83 6.45 -7.17 23.53
N ARG A 84 5.62 -7.12 24.59
CA ARG A 84 6.04 -6.60 25.89
C ARG A 84 7.22 -7.38 26.46
N ARG A 85 7.20 -8.71 26.38
CA ARG A 85 8.29 -9.57 26.87
C ARG A 85 9.60 -9.26 26.16
N ARG A 86 9.56 -9.03 24.85
CA ARG A 86 10.74 -8.69 24.05
C ARG A 86 11.26 -7.28 24.34
N GLU A 87 10.38 -6.32 24.56
CA GLU A 87 10.77 -4.97 24.93
C GLU A 87 11.43 -4.93 26.31
N ALA A 88 10.88 -5.65 27.30
CA ALA A 88 11.47 -5.79 28.62
C ALA A 88 12.84 -6.49 28.57
N ALA A 89 12.97 -7.56 27.78
CA ALA A 89 14.26 -8.25 27.59
C ALA A 89 15.31 -7.32 26.96
N PHE A 90 14.91 -6.49 25.99
CA PHE A 90 15.80 -5.51 25.38
C PHE A 90 16.23 -4.41 26.35
N GLU A 91 15.33 -3.97 27.24
CA GLU A 91 15.64 -2.99 28.28
C GLU A 91 16.64 -3.54 29.30
N ALA A 92 16.43 -4.76 29.79
CA ALA A 92 17.38 -5.44 30.67
C ALA A 92 18.77 -5.64 30.03
N ASP A 93 18.81 -5.95 28.73
CA ASP A 93 20.06 -6.05 27.96
C ASP A 93 20.77 -4.70 27.79
N LEU A 94 20.00 -3.62 27.78
CA LEU A 94 20.51 -2.26 27.61
C LEU A 94 21.15 -1.72 28.89
N GLU A 95 20.65 -2.13 30.05
CA GLU A 95 21.24 -1.80 31.37
C GLU A 95 22.59 -2.48 31.60
N ARG A 96 22.77 -3.70 31.08
CA ARG A 96 24.02 -4.48 31.26
C ARG A 96 25.20 -3.98 30.42
N LYS A 97 24.97 -3.05 29.49
CA LYS A 97 25.95 -2.70 28.45
C LYS A 97 26.55 -1.31 28.62
N ASP A 98 27.80 -1.18 28.20
CA ASP A 98 28.52 0.09 28.18
C ASP A 98 27.78 1.15 27.34
N GLU A 99 28.04 2.43 27.63
CA GLU A 99 27.34 3.54 26.99
C GLU A 99 27.49 3.56 25.46
N GLN A 100 28.67 3.20 24.94
CA GLN A 100 28.91 3.12 23.49
C GLN A 100 28.11 1.99 22.85
N GLN A 101 28.08 0.82 23.49
CA GLN A 101 27.31 -0.34 23.04
C GLN A 101 25.81 -0.03 23.07
N ARG A 102 25.33 0.58 24.16
CA ARG A 102 23.95 1.06 24.30
C ARG A 102 23.53 1.98 23.15
N LYS A 103 24.36 2.97 22.82
CA LYS A 103 24.11 3.88 21.67
C LYS A 103 24.04 3.12 20.35
N ALA A 104 24.89 2.12 20.14
CA ALA A 104 24.87 1.29 18.93
C ALA A 104 23.58 0.45 18.84
N LEU A 105 23.15 -0.17 19.95
CA LEU A 105 21.93 -0.95 20.02
C LEU A 105 20.67 -0.13 19.79
N LEU A 106 20.59 1.06 20.38
CA LEU A 106 19.48 2.00 20.15
C LEU A 106 19.42 2.44 18.69
N LYS A 107 20.58 2.74 18.07
CA LYS A 107 20.66 3.06 16.64
C LYS A 107 20.20 1.88 15.78
N GLN A 108 20.54 0.65 16.16
CA GLN A 108 20.09 -0.54 15.47
C GLN A 108 18.57 -0.72 15.59
N LYS A 109 18.02 -0.68 16.82
CA LYS A 109 16.56 -0.73 17.07
C LYS A 109 15.82 0.33 16.26
N ALA A 110 16.36 1.56 16.18
CA ALA A 110 15.77 2.63 15.37
C ALA A 110 15.83 2.38 13.85
N LYS A 111 16.88 1.70 13.35
CA LYS A 111 16.96 1.30 11.93
C LYS A 111 15.96 0.19 11.64
N ASP A 112 15.87 -0.81 12.50
CA ASP A 112 15.00 -1.95 12.32
C ASP A 112 13.53 -1.51 12.41
N GLY A 113 13.19 -0.66 13.38
CA GLY A 113 11.85 -0.07 13.48
C GLY A 113 11.44 0.79 12.29
N LYS A 114 12.40 1.44 11.60
CA LYS A 114 12.12 2.13 10.31
C LYS A 114 11.76 1.15 9.19
N ILE A 115 12.35 -0.04 9.20
CA ILE A 115 12.04 -1.10 8.21
C ILE A 115 10.66 -1.68 8.52
N VAL A 116 10.40 -2.05 9.78
CA VAL A 116 9.10 -2.57 10.24
C VAL A 116 7.97 -1.57 9.94
N LYS A 117 8.13 -0.31 10.35
CA LYS A 117 7.14 0.75 10.06
C LYS A 117 6.87 0.93 8.57
N ARG A 118 7.88 0.75 7.71
CA ARG A 118 7.72 0.83 6.25
C ARG A 118 6.88 -0.32 5.72
N ILE A 119 7.07 -1.52 6.26
CA ILE A 119 6.34 -2.73 5.86
C ILE A 119 4.88 -2.63 6.30
N LEU A 120 4.63 -2.28 7.57
CA LEU A 120 3.27 -2.09 8.09
C LEU A 120 2.52 -1.01 7.30
N LYS A 121 3.17 0.12 6.99
CA LYS A 121 2.59 1.17 6.12
C LYS A 121 2.34 0.70 4.67
N ALA A 122 2.97 -0.37 4.24
CA ALA A 122 2.84 -0.95 2.91
C ALA A 122 1.86 -2.13 2.87
N GLN A 123 1.10 -2.41 3.93
CA GLN A 123 0.03 -3.40 3.93
C GLN A 123 -0.91 -3.22 2.73
N GLY A 124 -1.28 -4.33 2.08
CA GLY A 124 -2.02 -4.35 0.81
C GLY A 124 -1.20 -3.92 -0.44
N LYS A 125 0.11 -3.70 -0.31
CA LYS A 125 1.00 -3.38 -1.45
C LYS A 125 2.16 -4.37 -1.50
N HIS A 126 1.90 -5.58 -1.99
CA HIS A 126 2.83 -6.72 -1.95
C HIS A 126 4.24 -6.41 -2.47
N TYR A 127 4.37 -5.74 -3.62
CA TYR A 127 5.69 -5.33 -4.13
C TYR A 127 6.44 -4.41 -3.16
N ARG A 128 5.74 -3.46 -2.54
CA ARG A 128 6.35 -2.47 -1.64
C ARG A 128 6.75 -3.09 -0.30
N VAL A 129 6.00 -4.08 0.19
CA VAL A 129 6.34 -4.89 1.36
C VAL A 129 7.68 -5.59 1.17
N LEU A 130 7.89 -6.23 0.00
CA LEU A 130 9.17 -6.87 -0.35
C LEU A 130 10.30 -5.88 -0.65
N GLY A 131 10.03 -4.57 -0.61
CA GLY A 131 10.99 -3.52 -0.99
C GLY A 131 11.28 -3.46 -2.49
N LEU A 132 10.42 -4.09 -3.30
CA LEU A 132 10.49 -4.03 -4.75
C LEU A 132 9.79 -2.78 -5.26
N ARG A 133 10.49 -2.02 -6.12
CA ARG A 133 9.87 -0.96 -6.89
C ARG A 133 9.40 -1.54 -8.21
N ASN A 134 8.08 -1.57 -8.42
CA ASN A 134 7.49 -1.93 -9.72
C ASN A 134 7.59 -0.72 -10.67
N ASN A 135 8.82 -0.39 -11.06
CA ASN A 135 9.15 0.66 -12.03
C ASN A 135 9.24 0.05 -13.42
N ASN A 136 8.23 -0.70 -13.85
CA ASN A 136 8.22 -1.19 -15.22
C ASN A 136 8.16 0.03 -16.17
N ILE A 137 9.30 0.39 -16.75
CA ILE A 137 9.43 1.48 -17.72
C ILE A 137 9.24 0.83 -19.08
N SER A 138 8.02 0.91 -19.60
CA SER A 138 7.71 0.59 -20.98
C SER A 138 7.81 1.87 -21.81
N PHE A 139 8.85 1.98 -22.63
CA PHE A 139 8.83 3.01 -23.67
C PHE A 139 7.86 2.55 -24.76
N LYS A 140 6.85 3.38 -25.08
CA LYS A 140 6.04 3.14 -26.27
C LYS A 140 6.96 3.20 -27.49
N SER A 141 6.64 2.41 -28.52
CA SER A 141 7.43 2.46 -29.76
C SER A 141 7.44 3.89 -30.28
N LEU A 142 8.64 4.42 -30.47
CA LEU A 142 8.88 5.74 -31.02
C LEU A 142 9.18 5.55 -32.50
N VAL A 143 8.41 6.25 -33.33
CA VAL A 143 8.70 6.38 -34.77
C VAL A 143 9.57 7.62 -34.93
N LEU A 144 10.82 7.42 -35.32
CA LEU A 144 11.75 8.51 -35.59
C LEU A 144 11.42 9.16 -36.96
N PRO A 145 11.83 10.42 -37.19
CA PRO A 145 11.56 11.15 -38.45
C PRO A 145 11.99 10.41 -39.72
N ASP A 146 13.02 9.56 -39.63
CA ASP A 146 13.57 8.79 -40.75
C ASP A 146 12.87 7.43 -40.98
N GLY A 147 11.69 7.23 -40.38
CA GLY A 147 10.90 6.00 -40.52
C GLY A 147 11.41 4.82 -39.68
N TRP A 148 12.47 5.01 -38.89
CA TRP A 148 12.97 3.98 -37.97
C TRP A 148 11.99 3.75 -36.83
N LYS A 149 11.53 2.50 -36.69
CA LYS A 149 10.69 2.05 -35.59
C LYS A 149 11.56 1.50 -34.48
N VAL A 150 11.76 2.29 -33.44
CA VAL A 150 12.38 1.82 -32.20
C VAL A 150 11.27 1.16 -31.39
N GLY A 151 11.29 -0.18 -31.31
CA GLY A 151 10.22 -0.99 -30.73
C GLY A 151 9.96 -0.70 -29.24
N PRO A 152 8.89 -1.28 -28.65
CA PRO A 152 8.61 -1.09 -27.24
C PRO A 152 9.64 -1.83 -26.38
N TYR A 153 10.50 -1.08 -25.71
CA TYR A 153 11.45 -1.65 -24.75
C TYR A 153 10.84 -1.67 -23.36
N VAL A 154 10.86 -2.84 -22.74
CA VAL A 154 10.45 -3.05 -21.36
C VAL A 154 11.70 -3.23 -20.53
N PHE A 155 12.17 -2.15 -19.92
CA PHE A 155 13.29 -2.23 -19.00
C PHE A 155 12.71 -2.57 -17.62
N TRP A 156 13.28 -3.59 -16.96
CA TRP A 156 13.00 -3.96 -15.56
C TRP A 156 11.70 -4.74 -15.32
N GLN A 157 11.53 -5.88 -15.98
CA GLN A 157 10.52 -6.86 -15.57
C GLN A 157 10.95 -7.58 -14.29
N ILE A 158 10.06 -7.63 -13.30
CA ILE A 158 10.29 -8.36 -12.05
C ILE A 158 10.07 -9.85 -12.31
N THR A 159 11.16 -10.62 -12.36
CA THR A 159 11.11 -12.08 -12.51
C THR A 159 10.78 -12.75 -11.16
N PRO A 160 10.21 -13.97 -11.17
CA PRO A 160 9.93 -14.72 -9.93
C PRO A 160 11.21 -14.98 -9.11
N SER A 161 12.36 -15.15 -9.76
CA SER A 161 13.65 -15.26 -9.09
C SER A 161 14.00 -14.00 -8.27
N HIS A 162 13.70 -12.81 -8.81
CA HIS A 162 13.91 -11.55 -8.11
C HIS A 162 12.99 -11.42 -6.88
N ILE A 163 11.75 -11.90 -6.98
CA ILE A 163 10.80 -11.96 -5.86
C ILE A 163 11.33 -12.87 -4.74
N LYS A 164 11.78 -14.10 -5.08
CA LYS A 164 12.40 -15.02 -4.12
C LYS A 164 13.62 -14.41 -3.43
N LYS A 165 14.47 -13.70 -4.18
CA LYS A 165 15.64 -13.01 -3.63
C LYS A 165 15.25 -11.88 -2.67
N ALA A 166 14.25 -11.08 -3.03
CA ALA A 166 13.73 -10.00 -2.20
C ALA A 166 13.12 -10.54 -0.91
N TYR A 167 12.30 -11.60 -1.00
CA TYR A 167 11.75 -12.31 0.15
C TYR A 167 12.85 -12.77 1.10
N ARG A 168 13.84 -13.55 0.65
CA ARG A 168 14.96 -14.02 1.48
C ARG A 168 15.72 -12.87 2.16
N THR A 169 15.89 -11.75 1.45
CA THR A 169 16.61 -10.58 1.98
C THR A 169 15.78 -9.86 3.04
N MET A 170 14.47 -9.69 2.81
CA MET A 170 13.57 -9.01 3.73
C MET A 170 13.27 -9.86 4.97
N ALA A 171 13.01 -11.15 4.78
CA ALA A 171 12.81 -12.13 5.85
C ALA A 171 13.98 -12.10 6.83
N LYS A 172 15.23 -12.15 6.35
CA LYS A 172 16.43 -12.06 7.21
C LYS A 172 16.52 -10.76 8.02
N ARG A 173 15.99 -9.65 7.52
CA ARG A 173 16.03 -8.33 8.18
C ARG A 173 14.92 -8.13 9.19
N VAL A 174 13.75 -8.71 8.92
CA VAL A 174 12.52 -8.48 9.68
C VAL A 174 12.23 -9.65 10.64
N HIS A 175 12.99 -10.75 10.55
CA HIS A 175 12.83 -11.91 11.40
C HIS A 175 12.78 -11.54 12.90
N PRO A 176 11.80 -12.04 13.66
CA PRO A 176 11.59 -11.66 15.06
C PRO A 176 12.78 -11.97 15.97
N ASP A 177 13.56 -13.02 15.68
CA ASP A 177 14.79 -13.36 16.43
C ASP A 177 15.90 -12.30 16.31
N LYS A 178 16.05 -11.68 15.13
CA LYS A 178 17.18 -10.77 14.84
C LYS A 178 16.81 -9.30 15.02
N ASN A 179 15.52 -9.00 14.88
CA ASN A 179 15.00 -7.65 14.95
C ASN A 179 14.55 -7.33 16.38
N ARG A 180 14.95 -6.16 16.88
CA ARG A 180 14.68 -5.71 18.25
C ARG A 180 13.36 -4.92 18.41
N ASP A 181 12.59 -4.73 17.34
CA ASP A 181 11.25 -4.14 17.39
C ASP A 181 10.22 -5.22 17.74
N GLY A 182 9.29 -4.95 18.66
CA GLY A 182 8.24 -5.90 19.05
C GLY A 182 7.39 -6.33 17.86
N ARG A 183 7.03 -5.37 16.99
CA ARG A 183 6.15 -5.57 15.82
C ARG A 183 6.80 -6.29 14.66
N ALA A 184 8.02 -6.78 14.84
CA ALA A 184 8.75 -7.54 13.82
C ALA A 184 7.98 -8.80 13.39
N ALA A 185 7.27 -9.46 14.32
CA ALA A 185 6.47 -10.65 14.03
C ALA A 185 5.34 -10.34 13.02
N GLN A 186 4.54 -9.31 13.28
CA GLN A 186 3.48 -8.86 12.37
C GLN A 186 4.04 -8.49 11.00
N ALA A 187 5.13 -7.73 10.96
CA ALA A 187 5.76 -7.35 9.70
C ALA A 187 6.33 -8.56 8.93
N PHE A 188 6.80 -9.59 9.64
CA PHE A 188 7.28 -10.83 9.02
C PHE A 188 6.14 -11.61 8.35
N ARG A 189 5.00 -11.76 9.03
CA ARG A 189 3.78 -12.37 8.47
C ARG A 189 3.35 -11.70 7.16
N LEU A 190 3.31 -10.36 7.13
CA LEU A 190 3.00 -9.61 5.91
C LEU A 190 4.00 -9.84 4.76
N VAL A 191 5.28 -10.02 5.09
CA VAL A 191 6.34 -10.32 4.11
C VAL A 191 6.15 -11.73 3.52
N GLU A 192 5.78 -12.69 4.34
CA GLU A 192 5.46 -14.07 3.93
C GLU A 192 4.21 -14.12 3.05
N GLU A 193 3.10 -13.55 3.52
CA GLU A 193 1.84 -13.45 2.79
C GLU A 193 2.04 -12.81 1.41
N SER A 194 2.72 -11.65 1.37
CA SER A 194 3.01 -10.94 0.13
C SER A 194 3.92 -11.74 -0.82
N ALA A 195 4.84 -12.55 -0.28
CA ALA A 195 5.69 -13.40 -1.09
C ALA A 195 4.90 -14.57 -1.68
N THR A 196 4.08 -15.25 -0.88
CA THR A 196 3.22 -16.37 -1.31
C THR A 196 2.30 -15.94 -2.45
N GLN A 197 1.59 -14.83 -2.27
CA GLN A 197 0.70 -14.28 -3.29
C GLN A 197 1.44 -13.87 -4.58
N LEU A 198 2.62 -13.22 -4.47
CA LEU A 198 3.39 -12.81 -5.66
C LEU A 198 4.14 -13.95 -6.36
N LEU A 199 4.29 -15.10 -5.70
CA LEU A 199 4.89 -16.30 -6.28
C LEU A 199 3.89 -17.09 -7.12
N ASP A 200 2.59 -16.98 -6.83
CA ASP A 200 1.54 -17.47 -7.72
C ASP A 200 1.44 -16.58 -8.97
N ASP A 201 1.58 -17.22 -10.14
CA ASP A 201 1.55 -16.51 -11.41
C ASP A 201 0.16 -15.97 -11.74
N ASN A 202 -0.92 -16.68 -11.36
CA ASN A 202 -2.30 -16.26 -11.64
C ASN A 202 -2.65 -15.01 -10.86
N TYR A 203 -2.50 -15.07 -9.52
CA TYR A 203 -2.69 -13.92 -8.64
C TYR A 203 -1.84 -12.72 -9.07
N ARG A 204 -0.57 -12.96 -9.45
CA ARG A 204 0.34 -11.89 -9.87
C ARG A 204 -0.13 -11.19 -11.14
N VAL A 205 -0.71 -11.91 -12.10
CA VAL A 205 -1.26 -11.32 -13.32
C VAL A 205 -2.44 -10.41 -12.99
N GLU A 206 -3.38 -10.91 -12.18
CA GLU A 206 -4.56 -10.16 -11.76
C GLU A 206 -4.17 -8.89 -10.99
N TYR A 207 -3.32 -9.03 -9.97
CA TYR A 207 -2.85 -7.92 -9.16
C TYR A 207 -2.11 -6.87 -10.00
N ASN A 208 -1.32 -7.28 -11.00
CA ASN A 208 -0.70 -6.34 -11.93
C ASN A 208 -1.72 -5.63 -12.84
N GLY A 209 -2.80 -6.32 -13.23
CA GLY A 209 -3.95 -5.74 -13.93
C GLY A 209 -4.60 -4.62 -13.11
N GLN A 210 -4.94 -4.90 -11.85
CA GLN A 210 -5.51 -3.92 -10.91
C GLN A 210 -4.58 -2.71 -10.72
N LEU A 211 -3.26 -2.94 -10.58
CA LEU A 211 -2.28 -1.85 -10.47
C LEU A 211 -2.20 -0.99 -11.73
N LYS A 212 -2.37 -1.58 -12.92
CA LYS A 212 -2.36 -0.85 -14.19
C LYS A 212 -3.61 0.04 -14.32
N GLN A 213 -4.79 -0.48 -13.99
CA GLN A 213 -6.04 0.27 -13.98
C GLN A 213 -5.96 1.49 -13.05
N ARG A 214 -5.57 1.28 -11.79
CA ARG A 214 -5.39 2.37 -10.80
C ARG A 214 -4.42 3.46 -11.27
N ARG A 215 -3.33 3.08 -11.97
CA ARG A 215 -2.40 4.06 -12.56
C ARG A 215 -3.03 4.84 -13.70
N GLN A 216 -3.81 4.18 -14.57
CA GLN A 216 -4.50 4.84 -15.67
C GLN A 216 -5.52 5.86 -15.17
N GLU A 217 -6.31 5.53 -14.15
CA GLU A 217 -7.22 6.46 -13.49
C GLU A 217 -6.48 7.66 -12.89
N GLN A 218 -5.38 7.43 -12.19
CA GLN A 218 -4.54 8.51 -11.65
C GLN A 218 -3.98 9.42 -12.76
N ILE A 219 -3.52 8.84 -13.88
CA ILE A 219 -3.05 9.62 -15.02
C ILE A 219 -4.21 10.43 -15.63
N ALA A 220 -5.39 9.83 -15.81
CA ALA A 220 -6.56 10.49 -16.36
C ALA A 220 -7.04 11.65 -15.47
N THR A 221 -7.07 11.47 -14.15
CA THR A 221 -7.42 12.53 -13.19
C THR A 221 -6.42 13.69 -13.24
N VAL A 222 -5.11 13.41 -13.30
CA VAL A 222 -4.07 14.44 -13.45
C VAL A 222 -4.20 15.16 -14.79
N GLN A 223 -4.45 14.45 -15.89
CA GLN A 223 -4.70 15.04 -17.21
C GLN A 223 -5.92 15.96 -17.20
N LYS A 224 -7.02 15.53 -16.58
CA LYS A 224 -8.23 16.35 -16.42
C LYS A 224 -7.94 17.61 -15.61
N HIS A 225 -7.21 17.49 -14.50
CA HIS A 225 -6.81 18.64 -13.70
C HIS A 225 -5.92 19.60 -14.50
N MET A 226 -4.94 19.09 -15.25
CA MET A 226 -4.08 19.90 -16.12
C MET A 226 -4.89 20.65 -17.18
N GLN A 227 -5.83 19.98 -17.85
CA GLN A 227 -6.70 20.62 -18.85
C GLN A 227 -7.53 21.76 -18.24
N GLN A 228 -8.09 21.55 -17.05
CA GLN A 228 -8.85 22.58 -16.31
C GLN A 228 -7.96 23.76 -15.90
N THR A 229 -6.72 23.51 -15.47
CA THR A 229 -5.78 24.60 -15.14
C THR A 229 -5.38 25.39 -16.37
N TYR A 230 -5.14 24.72 -17.50
CA TYR A 230 -4.77 25.36 -18.76
C TYR A 230 -5.90 26.22 -19.31
N SER A 231 -7.15 25.74 -19.26
CA SER A 231 -8.31 26.51 -19.71
C SER A 231 -8.51 27.78 -18.89
N LYS A 232 -8.35 27.71 -17.55
CA LYS A 232 -8.43 28.87 -16.66
C LYS A 232 -7.34 29.91 -16.93
N ILE A 233 -6.10 29.45 -17.12
CA ILE A 233 -4.97 30.34 -17.46
C ILE A 233 -5.26 31.03 -18.80
N LYS A 234 -5.65 30.28 -19.82
CA LYS A 234 -5.94 30.82 -21.16
C LYS A 234 -7.04 31.90 -21.13
N SER A 235 -8.13 31.68 -20.40
CA SER A 235 -9.20 32.69 -20.25
C SER A 235 -8.73 33.95 -19.51
N SER A 236 -7.87 33.79 -18.49
CA SER A 236 -7.33 34.94 -17.75
C SER A 236 -6.37 35.79 -18.59
N THR A 237 -5.53 35.15 -19.41
CA THR A 237 -4.58 35.86 -20.29
C THR A 237 -5.27 36.60 -21.44
N GLN A 238 -6.40 36.08 -21.95
CA GLN A 238 -7.20 36.79 -22.95
C GLN A 238 -7.78 38.09 -22.39
N PHE A 239 -8.19 38.10 -21.11
CA PHE A 239 -8.73 39.30 -20.47
C PHE A 239 -7.69 40.42 -20.29
N ILE A 240 -6.42 40.08 -20.10
CA ILE A 240 -5.33 41.06 -19.91
C ILE A 240 -4.87 41.67 -21.25
N PHE A 241 -5.00 40.96 -22.37
CA PHE A 241 -4.51 41.43 -23.68
C PHE A 241 -5.56 42.22 -24.49
N THR A 242 -6.79 42.34 -23.99
CA THR A 242 -7.89 43.09 -24.63
C THR A 242 -8.13 44.48 -24.03
N PHE A 243 -7.25 44.97 -23.15
CA PHE A 243 -7.22 46.34 -22.65
C PHE A 243 -5.97 47.05 -23.16
#